data_AF-A0A6B0Z365-F1
#
_entry.id   AF-A0A6B0Z365-F1
#
_cell.length_a   1.000
_cell.length_b   1.000
_cell.length_c   1.000
_cell.angle_alpha   90.00
_cell.angle_beta   90.00
_cell.angle_gamma   90.00
#
_symmetry.space_group_name_H-M   'P 1'
#
loop_
_entity.id
_entity.type
_entity.pdbx_description
1 polymer ?
#
loop_
_entity_poly.entity_id
_entity_poly.type
_entity_poly.pdbx_seq_one_letter_code
_entity_poly.pdbx_strand_id
1 'polypeptide(L)'
;MRYFVNEFWTNAQRAGHALHEISYRACFKPQLPEFFIDRLTEPSDAVYDPFMGRGTTPIQAALMGRRVFGNDANPMSIMMTRPRLNTPELCDIESRLGEVPWDAGEPTLGDQNFGVFFHPATLCQIVALRSWLSEREEAGKFDYVDDWIRLVAMSRLTGHSPGFFSVYTLPPNQAASIESQSRINERRGQTPPKRDVKALILRKSRSLLRHVGLSYSQFDLYCCDSRNTPEIQTDSVDLVVTSPPFLD
;
A
#
# COMPACT_ATOMS: atom_id res chain seq x y z
N MET A 1 11.79 34.17 14.25
CA MET A 1 11.41 32.89 13.62
C MET A 1 12.01 31.77 14.46
N ARG A 2 11.22 30.80 14.93
CA ARG A 2 11.71 29.68 15.74
C ARG A 2 12.24 28.61 14.78
N TYR A 3 13.52 28.29 14.86
CA TYR A 3 14.13 27.25 14.05
C TYR A 3 14.25 25.97 14.88
N PHE A 4 13.96 24.84 14.25
CA PHE A 4 14.21 23.50 14.82
C PHE A 4 15.30 22.84 13.97
N VAL A 5 16.31 22.27 14.63
CA VAL A 5 17.43 21.58 13.97
C VAL A 5 17.50 20.17 14.55
N ASN A 6 17.63 19.16 13.69
CA ASN A 6 17.78 17.77 14.08
C ASN A 6 18.69 17.01 13.09
N GLU A 7 19.25 15.88 13.49
CA GLU A 7 20.05 15.02 12.62
C GLU A 7 19.19 14.13 11.70
N PHE A 8 19.68 13.80 10.51
CA PHE A 8 18.99 12.87 9.61
C PHE A 8 19.10 11.42 10.14
N TRP A 9 18.06 11.00 10.84
CA TRP A 9 17.67 9.63 11.25
C TRP A 9 18.72 8.52 11.06
N THR A 10 19.40 8.15 12.15
CA THR A 10 20.30 6.99 12.26
C THR A 10 19.60 5.67 11.91
N ASN A 11 20.37 4.60 11.64
CA ASN A 11 19.81 3.26 11.36
C ASN A 11 18.84 2.78 12.46
N ALA A 12 19.12 3.08 13.73
CA ALA A 12 18.25 2.72 14.85
C ALA A 12 16.93 3.51 14.85
N GLN A 13 16.97 4.79 14.50
CA GLN A 13 15.77 5.65 14.39
C GLN A 13 14.89 5.30 13.17
N ARG A 14 15.40 4.53 12.20
CA ARG A 14 14.64 4.11 11.00
C ARG A 14 13.64 2.98 11.23
N ALA A 15 13.57 2.41 12.44
CA ALA A 15 12.59 1.38 12.81
C ALA A 15 11.20 2.02 13.07
N GLY A 16 10.51 2.41 12.00
CA GLY A 16 9.14 2.93 12.09
C GLY A 16 8.09 1.84 12.33
N HIS A 17 6.83 2.25 12.48
CA HIS A 17 5.71 1.33 12.60
C HIS A 17 5.61 0.39 11.38
N ALA A 18 5.25 -0.88 11.62
CA ALA A 18 5.18 -1.93 10.61
C ALA A 18 4.27 -1.58 9.42
N LEU A 19 3.21 -0.80 9.65
CA LEU A 19 2.28 -0.31 8.62
C LEU A 19 2.95 0.57 7.55
N HIS A 20 4.14 1.13 7.82
CA HIS A 20 4.91 1.90 6.85
C HIS A 20 5.74 1.02 5.89
N GLU A 21 5.77 -0.30 6.09
CA GLU A 21 6.58 -1.24 5.30
C GLU A 21 5.89 -1.73 4.02
N ILE A 22 5.13 -0.85 3.37
CA ILE A 22 4.60 -1.03 2.01
C ILE A 22 5.52 -0.31 1.03
N SER A 23 6.07 -1.02 0.05
CA SER A 23 6.94 -0.41 -0.96
C SER A 23 6.15 0.57 -1.82
N TYR A 24 6.68 1.78 -2.03
CA TYR A 24 6.18 2.79 -2.98
C TYR A 24 7.36 3.63 -3.47
N ARG A 25 7.42 3.98 -4.76
CA ARG A 25 8.51 4.82 -5.28
C ARG A 25 8.33 6.25 -4.75
N ALA A 26 9.43 6.93 -4.45
CA ALA A 26 9.42 8.33 -4.06
C ALA A 26 8.54 8.63 -2.81
N CYS A 27 8.80 7.92 -1.71
CA CYS A 27 8.19 8.18 -0.41
C CYS A 27 9.25 8.63 0.60
N PHE A 28 8.86 9.50 1.55
CA PHE A 28 9.69 9.79 2.72
C PHE A 28 9.50 8.73 3.81
N LYS A 29 10.43 8.75 4.77
CA LYS A 29 10.39 7.93 5.97
C LYS A 29 9.40 8.53 6.99
N PRO A 30 8.67 7.71 7.77
CA PRO A 30 7.65 8.20 8.69
C PRO A 30 8.17 9.13 9.79
N GLN A 31 9.45 9.09 10.09
CA GLN A 31 10.09 10.00 11.03
C GLN A 31 10.03 11.47 10.55
N LEU A 32 9.98 11.70 9.24
CA LEU A 32 9.85 13.06 8.69
C LEU A 32 8.51 13.71 9.07
N PRO A 33 7.33 13.14 8.75
CA PRO A 33 6.07 13.73 9.19
C PRO A 33 5.92 13.67 10.71
N GLU A 34 6.41 12.63 11.38
CA GLU A 34 6.40 12.55 12.86
C GLU A 34 7.04 13.78 13.50
N PHE A 35 8.20 14.22 13.00
CA PHE A 35 8.89 15.40 13.51
C PHE A 35 8.03 16.66 13.49
N PHE A 36 7.29 16.90 12.40
CA PHE A 36 6.43 18.07 12.25
C PHE A 36 5.12 17.93 13.02
N ILE A 37 4.47 16.77 12.94
CA ILE A 37 3.22 16.48 13.64
C ILE A 37 3.42 16.64 15.15
N ASP A 38 4.48 16.07 15.71
CA ASP A 38 4.80 16.14 17.14
C ASP A 38 4.98 17.57 17.66
N ARG A 39 5.51 18.48 16.82
CA ARG A 39 5.90 19.84 17.24
C ARG A 39 4.87 20.92 16.93
N LEU A 40 4.04 20.69 15.92
CA LEU A 40 3.18 21.71 15.34
C LEU A 40 1.69 21.38 15.49
N THR A 41 1.35 20.27 16.15
CA THR A 41 -0.03 19.86 16.39
C THR A 41 -0.18 19.21 17.75
N GLU A 42 -1.37 19.27 18.33
CA GLU A 42 -1.82 18.53 19.50
C GLU A 42 -2.66 17.29 19.08
N PRO A 43 -2.92 16.34 19.98
CA PRO A 43 -3.88 15.27 19.70
C PRO A 43 -5.24 15.83 19.27
N SER A 44 -5.86 15.19 18.29
CA SER A 44 -7.11 15.60 17.61
C SER A 44 -7.01 16.75 16.61
N ASP A 45 -5.89 17.47 16.52
CA ASP A 45 -5.65 18.43 15.43
C ASP A 45 -5.68 17.72 14.07
N ALA A 46 -5.99 18.48 13.03
CA ALA A 46 -6.13 18.03 11.67
C ALA A 46 -4.79 18.10 10.90
N VAL A 47 -4.34 16.95 10.41
CA VAL A 47 -3.18 16.84 9.53
C VAL A 47 -3.62 16.49 8.12
N TYR A 48 -3.16 17.24 7.13
CA TYR A 48 -3.48 17.05 5.72
C TYR A 48 -2.25 16.74 4.86
N ASP A 49 -2.40 15.79 3.94
CA ASP A 49 -1.44 15.50 2.88
C ASP A 49 -2.12 15.57 1.50
N PRO A 50 -1.94 16.65 0.71
CA PRO A 50 -2.54 16.79 -0.62
C PRO A 50 -1.97 15.88 -1.70
N PHE A 51 -0.82 15.21 -1.46
CA PHE A 51 -0.15 14.30 -2.39
C PHE A 51 0.30 13.03 -1.65
N MET A 52 -0.66 12.34 -1.02
CA MET A 52 -0.36 11.34 0.00
C MET A 52 0.42 10.12 -0.48
N GLY A 53 0.37 9.77 -1.78
CA GLY A 53 0.99 8.56 -2.33
C GLY A 53 0.59 7.32 -1.53
N ARG A 54 1.58 6.62 -0.96
CA ARG A 54 1.32 5.50 -0.03
C ARG A 54 0.89 5.92 1.38
N GLY A 55 0.42 7.13 1.61
CA GLY A 55 -0.15 7.57 2.88
C GLY A 55 0.83 7.68 4.05
N THR A 56 2.11 8.02 3.82
CA THR A 56 3.09 8.07 4.93
C THR A 56 2.67 9.11 5.99
N THR A 57 2.23 10.31 5.58
CA THR A 57 1.69 11.31 6.51
C THR A 57 0.36 10.85 7.14
N PRO A 58 -0.68 10.43 6.37
CA PRO A 58 -1.93 9.91 6.94
C PRO A 58 -1.75 8.82 8.01
N ILE A 59 -0.93 7.80 7.72
CA ILE A 59 -0.70 6.70 8.67
C ILE A 59 0.03 7.21 9.92
N GLN A 60 1.02 8.09 9.76
CA GLN A 60 1.76 8.61 10.91
C GLN A 60 0.89 9.53 11.78
N ALA A 61 0.07 10.39 11.16
CA ALA A 61 -0.88 11.25 11.88
C ALA A 61 -1.89 10.43 12.69
N ALA A 62 -2.45 9.37 12.10
CA ALA A 62 -3.35 8.46 12.80
C ALA A 62 -2.68 7.75 13.98
N LEU A 63 -1.45 7.24 13.81
CA LEU A 63 -0.65 6.64 14.90
C LEU A 63 -0.40 7.61 16.05
N MET A 64 -0.39 8.91 15.77
CA MET A 64 -0.19 9.98 16.74
C MET A 64 -1.51 10.60 17.24
N GLY A 65 -2.67 10.02 16.87
CA GLY A 65 -3.97 10.48 17.35
C GLY A 65 -4.44 11.81 16.76
N ARG A 66 -4.00 12.18 15.55
CA ARG A 66 -4.48 13.37 14.82
C ARG A 66 -5.58 12.99 13.82
N ARG A 67 -6.55 13.89 13.62
CA ARG A 67 -7.55 13.78 12.54
C ARG A 67 -6.84 13.79 11.19
N VAL A 68 -7.21 12.86 10.30
CA VAL A 68 -6.45 12.61 9.08
C VAL A 68 -7.24 13.06 7.85
N PHE A 69 -6.61 13.95 7.06
CA PHE A 69 -7.01 14.24 5.70
C PHE A 69 -5.92 13.78 4.74
N GLY A 70 -6.29 13.11 3.65
CA GLY A 70 -5.37 12.74 2.58
C GLY A 70 -6.00 12.92 1.22
N ASN A 71 -5.24 13.39 0.24
CA ASN A 71 -5.66 13.46 -1.15
C ASN A 71 -4.54 12.97 -2.07
N ASP A 72 -4.91 12.37 -3.20
CA ASP A 72 -3.99 12.09 -4.31
C ASP A 72 -4.78 11.97 -5.61
N ALA A 73 -4.22 12.39 -6.75
CA ALA A 73 -4.86 12.18 -8.05
C ALA A 73 -4.90 10.69 -8.46
N ASN A 74 -4.07 9.84 -7.84
CA ASN A 74 -3.99 8.41 -8.13
C ASN A 74 -4.92 7.60 -7.20
N PRO A 75 -5.93 6.89 -7.73
CA PRO A 75 -6.85 6.10 -6.91
C PRO A 75 -6.15 4.97 -6.14
N MET A 76 -4.98 4.51 -6.59
CA MET A 76 -4.19 3.53 -5.85
C MET A 76 -3.75 4.05 -4.47
N SER A 77 -3.58 5.36 -4.31
CA SER A 77 -3.17 5.97 -3.05
C SER A 77 -4.22 5.73 -1.95
N ILE A 78 -5.52 5.80 -2.28
CA ILE A 78 -6.60 5.41 -1.36
C ILE A 78 -6.51 3.92 -1.03
N MET A 79 -6.41 3.07 -2.06
CA MET A 79 -6.38 1.61 -1.88
C MET A 79 -5.17 1.15 -1.07
N MET A 80 -4.06 1.88 -1.12
CA MET A 80 -2.91 1.60 -0.27
C MET A 80 -3.13 2.11 1.15
N THR A 81 -3.73 3.29 1.34
CA THR A 81 -3.76 3.99 2.64
C THR A 81 -4.89 3.54 3.54
N ARG A 82 -6.13 3.47 3.03
CA ARG A 82 -7.33 3.15 3.80
C ARG A 82 -7.24 1.85 4.62
N PRO A 83 -6.76 0.71 4.08
CA PRO A 83 -6.67 -0.52 4.88
C PRO A 83 -5.68 -0.45 6.03
N ARG A 84 -4.70 0.47 5.97
CA ARG A 84 -3.73 0.69 7.05
C ARG A 84 -4.23 1.64 8.13
N LEU A 85 -5.31 2.38 7.88
CA LEU A 85 -6.02 3.18 8.89
C LEU A 85 -7.09 2.37 9.63
N ASN A 86 -7.60 1.31 9.00
CA ASN A 86 -8.55 0.36 9.59
C ASN A 86 -8.11 -1.08 9.31
N THR A 87 -7.22 -1.59 10.15
CA THR A 87 -6.58 -2.90 10.01
C THR A 87 -7.46 -4.03 10.54
N PRO A 88 -7.61 -5.15 9.81
CA PRO A 88 -8.28 -6.33 10.31
C PRO A 88 -7.39 -7.20 11.21
N GLU A 89 -8.01 -8.13 11.93
CA GLU A 89 -7.30 -9.16 12.67
C GLU A 89 -6.76 -10.24 11.73
N LEU A 90 -5.67 -10.89 12.14
CA LEU A 90 -5.05 -11.95 11.32
C LEU A 90 -5.98 -13.14 11.08
N CYS A 91 -6.84 -13.48 12.05
CA CYS A 91 -7.81 -14.57 11.90
C CYS A 91 -8.86 -14.26 10.82
N ASP A 92 -9.28 -13.00 10.71
CA ASP A 92 -10.27 -12.58 9.71
C ASP A 92 -9.66 -12.66 8.29
N ILE A 93 -8.40 -12.25 8.15
CA ILE A 93 -7.66 -12.38 6.88
C ILE A 93 -7.53 -13.86 6.49
N GLU A 94 -7.16 -14.74 7.44
CA GLU A 94 -7.00 -16.16 7.19
C GLU A 94 -8.31 -16.84 6.80
N SER A 95 -9.39 -16.53 7.50
CA SER A 95 -10.75 -16.98 7.17
C SER A 95 -11.15 -16.51 5.78
N ARG A 96 -11.01 -15.22 5.49
CA ARG A 96 -11.41 -14.62 4.21
C ARG A 96 -10.62 -15.19 3.02
N LEU A 97 -9.32 -15.42 3.17
CA LEU A 97 -8.51 -16.11 2.16
C LEU A 97 -8.84 -17.61 2.02
N GLY A 98 -9.56 -18.19 2.98
CA GLY A 98 -10.15 -19.54 2.89
C GLY A 98 -11.33 -19.62 1.92
N GLU A 99 -12.02 -18.52 1.69
CA GLU A 99 -13.21 -18.44 0.81
C GLU A 99 -12.85 -18.27 -0.68
N VAL A 100 -11.62 -17.87 -0.99
CA VAL A 100 -11.19 -17.60 -2.37
C VAL A 100 -11.08 -18.91 -3.16
N PRO A 101 -11.71 -19.03 -4.35
CA PRO A 101 -11.61 -20.21 -5.19
C PRO A 101 -10.30 -20.20 -5.98
N TRP A 102 -9.17 -20.47 -5.31
CA TRP A 102 -7.81 -20.28 -5.85
C TRP A 102 -7.51 -21.01 -7.17
N ASP A 103 -8.23 -22.08 -7.47
CA ASP A 103 -8.05 -22.88 -8.69
C ASP A 103 -9.04 -22.51 -9.81
N ALA A 104 -9.95 -21.56 -9.58
CA ALA A 104 -10.97 -21.12 -10.55
C ALA A 104 -10.55 -19.88 -11.36
N GLY A 105 -9.27 -19.49 -11.30
CA GLY A 105 -8.79 -18.34 -12.05
C GLY A 105 -8.64 -18.66 -13.52
N GLU A 106 -9.25 -17.85 -14.38
CA GLU A 106 -9.17 -17.97 -15.85
C GLU A 106 -8.40 -16.79 -16.45
N PRO A 107 -7.05 -16.84 -16.56
CA PRO A 107 -6.29 -15.77 -17.18
C PRO A 107 -6.68 -15.57 -18.64
N THR A 108 -7.05 -14.34 -18.99
CA THR A 108 -7.32 -13.93 -20.38
C THR A 108 -6.07 -14.00 -21.24
N LEU A 109 -6.21 -13.89 -22.57
CA LEU A 109 -5.05 -13.73 -23.47
C LEU A 109 -4.18 -12.53 -23.09
N GLY A 110 -4.81 -11.45 -22.61
CA GLY A 110 -4.08 -10.28 -22.09
C GLY A 110 -3.28 -10.60 -20.83
N ASP A 111 -3.85 -11.41 -19.93
CA ASP A 111 -3.17 -11.83 -18.70
C ASP A 111 -1.98 -12.77 -18.99
N GLN A 112 -2.10 -13.64 -19.99
CA GLN A 112 -1.03 -14.58 -20.38
C GLN A 112 0.25 -13.87 -20.82
N ASN A 113 0.17 -12.63 -21.29
CA ASN A 113 1.34 -11.80 -21.60
C ASN A 113 2.21 -11.52 -20.37
N PHE A 114 1.68 -11.70 -19.15
CA PHE A 114 2.45 -11.59 -17.90
C PHE A 114 3.18 -12.88 -17.51
N GLY A 115 3.23 -13.89 -18.38
CA GLY A 115 4.01 -15.12 -18.17
C GLY A 115 5.52 -14.90 -18.00
N VAL A 116 6.04 -13.71 -18.38
CA VAL A 116 7.43 -13.30 -18.09
C VAL A 116 7.63 -12.91 -16.63
N PHE A 117 6.57 -12.58 -15.90
CA PHE A 117 6.59 -12.21 -14.49
C PHE A 117 6.17 -13.37 -13.60
N PHE A 118 5.11 -14.10 -13.99
CA PHE A 118 4.42 -15.05 -13.13
C PHE A 118 4.42 -16.45 -13.70
N HIS A 119 4.58 -17.45 -12.83
CA HIS A 119 4.35 -18.85 -13.21
C HIS A 119 2.86 -19.04 -13.56
N PRO A 120 2.49 -19.88 -14.54
CA PRO A 120 1.08 -20.04 -14.96
C PRO A 120 0.10 -20.35 -13.80
N ALA A 121 0.47 -21.28 -12.92
CA ALA A 121 -0.33 -21.58 -11.72
C ALA A 121 -0.45 -20.40 -10.73
N THR A 122 0.58 -19.56 -10.62
CA THR A 122 0.53 -18.35 -9.78
C THR A 122 -0.32 -17.27 -10.43
N LEU A 123 -0.23 -17.11 -11.75
CA LEU A 123 -1.09 -16.19 -12.49
C LEU A 123 -2.57 -16.59 -12.35
N CYS A 124 -2.88 -17.89 -12.42
CA CYS A 124 -4.22 -18.42 -12.12
C CYS A 124 -4.70 -17.97 -10.73
N GLN A 125 -3.90 -18.15 -9.68
CA GLN A 125 -4.24 -17.70 -8.32
C GLN A 125 -4.43 -16.18 -8.20
N ILE A 126 -3.60 -15.38 -8.88
CA ILE A 126 -3.74 -13.91 -8.91
C ILE A 126 -5.07 -13.52 -9.57
N VAL A 127 -5.40 -14.14 -10.71
CA VAL A 127 -6.64 -13.88 -11.44
C VAL A 127 -7.87 -14.32 -10.64
N ALA A 128 -7.80 -15.50 -9.99
CA ALA A 128 -8.86 -15.97 -9.10
C ALA A 128 -9.15 -14.96 -7.98
N LEU A 129 -8.11 -14.46 -7.31
CA LEU A 129 -8.26 -13.45 -6.27
C LEU A 129 -8.84 -12.14 -6.82
N ARG A 130 -8.35 -11.68 -7.99
CA ARG A 130 -8.85 -10.46 -8.64
C ARG A 130 -10.35 -10.56 -8.93
N SER A 131 -10.77 -11.61 -9.63
CA SER A 131 -12.17 -11.80 -10.01
C SER A 131 -13.07 -11.93 -8.79
N TRP A 132 -12.66 -12.72 -7.81
CA TRP A 132 -13.43 -12.92 -6.58
C TRP A 132 -13.59 -11.63 -5.76
N LEU A 133 -12.55 -10.79 -5.64
CA LEU A 133 -12.67 -9.47 -4.99
C LEU A 133 -13.62 -8.55 -5.76
N SER A 134 -13.55 -8.53 -7.09
CA SER A 134 -14.46 -7.74 -7.94
C SER A 134 -15.91 -8.19 -7.81
N GLU A 135 -16.17 -9.50 -7.83
CA GLU A 135 -17.52 -10.06 -7.62
C GLU A 135 -18.09 -9.69 -6.25
N ARG A 136 -17.26 -9.69 -5.20
CA ARG A 136 -17.68 -9.23 -3.87
C ARG A 136 -18.02 -7.74 -3.85
N GLU A 137 -17.26 -6.92 -4.56
CA GLU A 137 -17.50 -5.47 -4.69
C GLU A 137 -18.82 -5.20 -5.42
N GLU A 138 -19.06 -5.88 -6.55
CA GLU A 138 -20.30 -5.81 -7.31
C GLU A 138 -21.52 -6.30 -6.51
N ALA A 139 -21.33 -7.33 -5.68
CA ALA A 139 -22.38 -7.88 -4.82
C ALA A 139 -22.61 -7.07 -3.53
N GLY A 140 -21.88 -5.98 -3.30
CA GLY A 140 -21.98 -5.18 -2.07
C GLY A 140 -21.49 -5.90 -0.81
N LYS A 141 -20.67 -6.95 -0.95
CA LYS A 141 -20.09 -7.76 0.14
C LYS A 141 -18.64 -7.39 0.46
N PHE A 142 -18.05 -6.47 -0.30
CA PHE A 142 -16.68 -6.02 -0.10
C PHE A 142 -16.56 -5.20 1.18
N ASP A 143 -15.64 -5.59 2.06
CA ASP A 143 -15.40 -4.91 3.34
C ASP A 143 -13.92 -4.59 3.58
N TYR A 144 -13.60 -4.10 4.79
CA TYR A 144 -12.25 -3.69 5.17
C TYR A 144 -11.22 -4.86 5.20
N VAL A 145 -11.67 -6.11 5.36
CA VAL A 145 -10.79 -7.29 5.26
C VAL A 145 -10.40 -7.53 3.81
N ASP A 146 -11.36 -7.37 2.88
CA ASP A 146 -11.10 -7.43 1.44
C ASP A 146 -10.16 -6.30 1.00
N ASP A 147 -10.33 -5.10 1.55
CA ASP A 147 -9.48 -3.94 1.27
C ASP A 147 -8.03 -4.20 1.71
N TRP A 148 -7.83 -4.85 2.87
CA TRP A 148 -6.51 -5.27 3.34
C TRP A 148 -5.87 -6.33 2.42
N ILE A 149 -6.63 -7.36 2.05
CA ILE A 149 -6.14 -8.42 1.14
C ILE A 149 -5.74 -7.80 -0.21
N ARG A 150 -6.57 -6.89 -0.74
CA ARG A 150 -6.29 -6.14 -1.98
C ARG A 150 -4.99 -5.34 -1.86
N LEU A 151 -4.80 -4.56 -0.78
CA LEU A 151 -3.56 -3.83 -0.51
C LEU A 151 -2.33 -4.75 -0.52
N VAL A 152 -2.38 -5.84 0.25
CA VAL A 152 -1.23 -6.73 0.40
C VAL A 152 -0.92 -7.38 -0.95
N ALA A 153 -1.92 -7.88 -1.66
CA ALA A 153 -1.76 -8.48 -2.98
C ALA A 153 -1.12 -7.50 -3.98
N MET A 154 -1.66 -6.29 -4.11
CA MET A 154 -1.12 -5.25 -5.00
C MET A 154 0.34 -4.92 -4.66
N SER A 155 0.66 -4.82 -3.36
CA SER A 155 2.03 -4.53 -2.94
C SER A 155 3.02 -5.66 -3.27
N ARG A 156 2.55 -6.88 -3.52
CA ARG A 156 3.37 -8.10 -3.70
C ARG A 156 3.39 -8.65 -5.13
N LEU A 157 2.78 -7.96 -6.10
CA LEU A 157 2.82 -8.36 -7.51
C LEU A 157 4.27 -8.50 -8.03
N THR A 158 5.07 -7.43 -7.97
CA THR A 158 6.43 -7.42 -8.54
C THR A 158 7.49 -6.91 -7.57
N GLY A 159 8.66 -7.56 -7.56
CA GLY A 159 9.82 -7.10 -6.80
C GLY A 159 11.03 -8.02 -6.83
N HIS A 160 11.98 -7.77 -5.93
CA HIS A 160 13.33 -8.33 -5.98
C HIS A 160 13.61 -9.41 -4.91
N SER A 161 12.59 -9.91 -4.21
CA SER A 161 12.76 -10.90 -3.14
C SER A 161 11.76 -12.07 -3.28
N PRO A 162 12.00 -13.21 -2.61
CA PRO A 162 11.07 -14.36 -2.65
C PRO A 162 9.68 -14.10 -2.05
N GLY A 163 9.46 -12.94 -1.41
CA GLY A 163 8.16 -12.55 -0.85
C GLY A 163 7.17 -11.97 -1.87
N PHE A 164 7.55 -11.85 -3.15
CA PHE A 164 6.70 -11.37 -4.23
C PHE A 164 6.14 -12.53 -5.06
N PHE A 165 5.03 -12.28 -5.77
CA PHE A 165 4.38 -13.26 -6.63
C PHE A 165 5.17 -13.51 -7.92
N SER A 166 5.93 -12.51 -8.38
CA SER A 166 6.74 -12.62 -9.59
C SER A 166 8.07 -13.36 -9.37
N VAL A 167 8.74 -13.64 -10.49
CA VAL A 167 10.21 -13.75 -10.57
C VAL A 167 10.88 -12.46 -10.09
N TYR A 168 12.20 -12.48 -9.89
CA TYR A 168 12.95 -11.24 -9.64
C TYR A 168 12.68 -10.21 -10.75
N THR A 169 12.18 -9.03 -10.35
CA THR A 169 12.03 -7.85 -11.20
C THR A 169 12.96 -6.73 -10.74
N LEU A 170 12.95 -5.60 -11.46
CA LEU A 170 13.50 -4.34 -10.95
C LEU A 170 12.87 -3.95 -9.59
N PRO A 171 13.49 -3.02 -8.83
CA PRO A 171 12.99 -2.60 -7.52
C PRO A 171 11.49 -2.31 -7.53
N PRO A 172 10.77 -2.63 -6.43
CA PRO A 172 9.32 -2.56 -6.36
C PRO A 172 8.81 -1.17 -6.77
N ASN A 173 7.74 -1.15 -7.55
CA ASN A 173 7.09 0.04 -8.12
C ASN A 173 7.87 0.76 -9.23
N GLN A 174 8.86 0.10 -9.84
CA GLN A 174 9.31 0.44 -11.19
C GLN A 174 8.65 -0.53 -12.17
N ALA A 175 7.71 -0.02 -12.98
CA ALA A 175 7.07 -0.82 -14.00
C ALA A 175 8.10 -1.22 -15.06
N ALA A 176 8.49 -2.49 -15.10
CA ALA A 176 9.21 -3.04 -16.24
C ALA A 176 8.20 -3.39 -17.33
N SER A 177 8.47 -2.99 -18.57
CA SER A 177 7.71 -3.53 -19.70
C SER A 177 7.95 -5.04 -19.82
N ILE A 178 7.03 -5.73 -20.48
CA ILE A 178 7.14 -7.18 -20.74
C ILE A 178 8.46 -7.50 -21.45
N GLU A 179 8.82 -6.72 -22.48
CA GLU A 179 10.08 -6.87 -23.21
C GLU A 179 11.30 -6.68 -22.30
N SER A 180 11.27 -5.67 -21.43
CA SER A 180 12.36 -5.40 -20.49
C SER A 180 12.51 -6.57 -19.50
N GLN A 181 11.40 -7.09 -18.97
CA GLN A 181 11.43 -8.23 -18.06
C GLN A 181 11.92 -9.51 -18.75
N SER A 182 11.54 -9.77 -20.01
CA SER A 182 12.09 -10.89 -20.78
C SER A 182 13.61 -10.82 -20.89
N ARG A 183 14.17 -9.64 -21.22
CA ARG A 183 15.63 -9.44 -21.29
C ARG A 183 16.31 -9.63 -19.93
N ILE A 184 15.64 -9.25 -18.83
CA ILE A 184 16.14 -9.50 -17.46
C ILE A 184 16.17 -11.00 -17.19
N ASN A 185 15.11 -11.73 -17.57
CA ASN A 185 15.01 -13.17 -17.37
C ASN A 185 16.11 -13.93 -18.13
N GLU A 186 16.31 -13.61 -19.40
CA GLU A 186 17.38 -14.18 -20.24
C GLU A 186 18.77 -13.91 -19.64
N ARG A 187 19.06 -12.64 -19.31
CA ARG A 187 20.37 -12.25 -18.74
C ARG A 187 20.69 -12.95 -17.43
N ARG A 188 19.66 -13.20 -16.61
CA ARG A 188 19.80 -13.85 -15.29
C ARG A 188 19.62 -15.37 -15.35
N GLY A 189 19.27 -15.94 -16.51
CA GLY A 189 18.95 -17.37 -16.63
C GLY A 189 17.82 -17.81 -15.70
N GLN A 190 16.81 -16.96 -15.52
CA GLN A 190 15.71 -17.21 -14.57
C GLN A 190 14.36 -17.36 -15.28
N THR A 191 13.45 -18.09 -14.65
CA THR A 191 12.05 -18.18 -15.04
C THR A 191 11.16 -17.95 -13.81
N PRO A 192 9.89 -17.54 -14.00
CA PRO A 192 8.98 -17.38 -12.87
C PRO A 192 8.77 -18.66 -12.07
N PRO A 193 9.09 -18.65 -10.76
CA PRO A 193 8.83 -19.79 -9.91
C PRO A 193 7.35 -19.87 -9.56
N LYS A 194 6.85 -21.10 -9.33
CA LYS A 194 5.53 -21.27 -8.73
C LYS A 194 5.53 -20.68 -7.32
N ARG A 195 4.58 -19.78 -7.05
CA ARG A 195 4.30 -19.15 -5.75
C ARG A 195 2.92 -19.56 -5.24
N ASP A 196 2.83 -19.65 -3.93
CA ASP A 196 1.57 -19.73 -3.19
C ASP A 196 1.14 -18.30 -2.81
N VAL A 197 0.15 -17.77 -3.54
CA VAL A 197 -0.33 -16.39 -3.35
C VAL A 197 -0.93 -16.20 -1.96
N LYS A 198 -1.76 -17.14 -1.50
CA LYS A 198 -2.39 -17.12 -0.17
C LYS A 198 -1.34 -17.05 0.93
N ALA A 199 -0.36 -17.94 0.91
CA ALA A 199 0.69 -17.99 1.93
C ALA A 199 1.55 -16.72 1.96
N LEU A 200 1.82 -16.11 0.80
CA LEU A 200 2.57 -14.86 0.70
C LEU A 200 1.77 -13.67 1.26
N ILE A 201 0.47 -13.58 0.98
CA ILE A 201 -0.42 -12.56 1.56
C ILE A 201 -0.47 -12.69 3.10
N LEU A 202 -0.65 -13.91 3.62
CA LEU A 202 -0.67 -14.16 5.06
C LEU A 202 0.66 -13.79 5.72
N ARG A 203 1.79 -14.20 5.11
CA ARG A 203 3.13 -13.87 5.62
C ARG A 203 3.35 -12.37 5.68
N LYS A 204 2.98 -11.63 4.63
CA LYS A 204 3.14 -10.17 4.60
C LYS A 204 2.19 -9.49 5.60
N SER A 205 0.96 -9.99 5.74
CA SER A 205 0.00 -9.48 6.73
C SER A 205 0.55 -9.62 8.16
N ARG A 206 1.08 -10.80 8.53
CA ARG A 206 1.74 -11.01 9.83
C ARG A 206 2.88 -10.03 10.09
N SER A 207 3.68 -9.74 9.05
CA SER A 207 4.78 -8.77 9.15
C SER A 207 4.29 -7.32 9.36
N LEU A 208 3.17 -6.94 8.75
CA LEU A 208 2.60 -5.58 8.83
C LEU A 208 1.80 -5.36 10.11
N LEU A 209 1.19 -6.43 10.66
CA LEU A 209 0.38 -6.43 11.89
C LEU A 209 1.16 -6.91 13.11
N ARG A 210 2.50 -6.87 13.07
CA ARG A 210 3.35 -7.25 14.22
C ARG A 210 3.29 -6.26 15.39
N HIS A 211 2.82 -5.04 15.12
CA HIS A 211 2.51 -4.04 16.12
C HIS A 211 0.98 -3.91 16.20
N VAL A 212 0.48 -3.23 17.23
CA VAL A 212 -0.94 -2.96 17.39
C VAL A 212 -1.50 -2.32 16.12
N GLY A 213 -2.59 -2.89 15.61
CA GLY A 213 -3.30 -2.38 14.43
C GLY A 213 -3.94 -1.01 14.69
N LEU A 214 -4.42 -0.37 13.63
CA LEU A 214 -5.22 0.84 13.73
C LEU A 214 -6.68 0.50 13.46
N SER A 215 -7.57 0.89 14.37
CA SER A 215 -9.01 0.97 14.11
C SER A 215 -9.41 2.44 14.17
N TYR A 216 -8.83 3.24 13.27
CA TYR A 216 -8.98 4.69 13.29
C TYR A 216 -10.29 5.08 12.59
N SER A 217 -11.20 5.75 13.29
CA SER A 217 -12.54 6.08 12.78
C SER A 217 -12.66 7.49 12.18
N GLN A 218 -11.63 8.33 12.33
CA GLN A 218 -11.69 9.76 11.98
C GLN A 218 -10.70 10.11 10.86
N PHE A 219 -10.92 9.55 9.67
CA PHE A 219 -10.12 9.89 8.49
C PHE A 219 -10.99 10.15 7.28
N ASP A 220 -10.55 11.09 6.44
CA ASP A 220 -11.13 11.36 5.13
C ASP A 220 -10.03 11.28 4.06
N LEU A 221 -10.21 10.39 3.09
CA LEU A 221 -9.29 10.20 1.98
C LEU A 221 -9.99 10.51 0.66
N TYR A 222 -9.38 11.38 -0.13
CA TYR A 222 -9.91 11.89 -1.38
C TYR A 222 -9.05 11.47 -2.58
N CYS A 223 -9.68 11.46 -3.75
CA CYS A 223 -9.00 11.24 -5.03
C CYS A 223 -9.45 12.31 -6.02
N CYS A 224 -8.94 13.53 -5.87
CA CYS A 224 -9.29 14.67 -6.70
C CYS A 224 -8.09 15.58 -6.97
N ASP A 225 -8.32 16.63 -7.77
CA ASP A 225 -7.33 17.68 -8.00
C ASP A 225 -6.99 18.40 -6.69
N SER A 226 -5.72 18.37 -6.29
CA SER A 226 -5.27 18.94 -5.01
C SER A 226 -5.49 20.45 -4.90
N ARG A 227 -5.77 21.15 -6.01
CA ARG A 227 -6.13 22.58 -6.02
C ARG A 227 -7.56 22.83 -5.56
N ASN A 228 -8.41 21.79 -5.52
CA ASN A 228 -9.81 21.89 -5.16
C ASN A 228 -10.28 20.64 -4.38
N THR A 229 -10.23 20.73 -3.05
CA THR A 229 -10.73 19.71 -2.11
C THR A 229 -11.94 20.25 -1.33
N PRO A 230 -13.11 20.41 -1.96
CA PRO A 230 -14.28 21.09 -1.37
C PRO A 230 -14.86 20.35 -0.14
N GLU A 231 -14.53 19.08 0.05
CA GLU A 231 -14.94 18.27 1.19
C GLU A 231 -14.20 18.67 2.48
N ILE A 232 -13.04 19.33 2.37
CA ILE A 232 -12.29 19.85 3.51
C ILE A 232 -12.76 21.28 3.78
N GLN A 233 -13.30 21.51 4.98
CA GLN A 233 -13.76 22.84 5.39
C GLN A 233 -12.60 23.85 5.39
N THR A 234 -12.85 25.08 4.91
CA THR A 234 -11.88 26.18 5.00
C THR A 234 -11.42 26.42 6.45
N ASP A 235 -10.13 26.69 6.64
CA ASP A 235 -9.51 26.95 7.94
C ASP A 235 -9.70 25.82 8.98
N SER A 236 -9.82 24.57 8.53
CA SER A 236 -10.01 23.39 9.41
C SER A 236 -8.80 22.45 9.53
N VAL A 237 -7.68 22.78 8.85
CA VAL A 237 -6.44 22.01 8.85
C VAL A 237 -5.37 22.75 9.64
N ASP A 238 -4.80 22.11 10.65
CA ASP A 238 -3.78 22.68 11.53
C ASP A 238 -2.37 22.53 10.95
N LEU A 239 -2.12 21.42 10.22
CA LEU A 239 -0.81 21.15 9.63
C LEU A 239 -0.93 20.45 8.27
N VAL A 240 -0.18 20.95 7.29
CA VAL A 240 0.04 20.27 6.01
C VAL A 240 1.45 19.67 5.98
N VAL A 241 1.56 18.35 5.77
CA VAL A 241 2.84 17.68 5.56
C VAL A 241 2.79 16.80 4.32
N THR A 242 3.52 17.21 3.28
CA THR A 242 3.56 16.51 1.99
C THR A 242 4.96 16.53 1.41
N SER A 243 5.27 15.57 0.55
CA SER A 243 6.35 15.72 -0.42
C SER A 243 5.85 16.49 -1.64
N PRO A 244 6.69 17.28 -2.33
CA PRO A 244 6.32 17.80 -3.64
C PRO A 244 6.03 16.64 -4.60
N PRO A 245 5.09 16.80 -5.55
CA PRO A 245 4.86 15.79 -6.57
C PRO A 245 6.14 15.59 -7.38
N PHE A 246 6.56 14.33 -7.53
CA PHE A 246 7.69 13.98 -8.38
C PHE A 246 7.20 13.95 -9.83
N LEU A 247 7.55 14.99 -10.59
CA LEU A 247 7.40 15.00 -12.04
C LEU A 247 8.58 14.20 -12.62
N ASP A 248 8.29 13.03 -13.18
CA ASP A 248 9.19 12.38 -14.15
C ASP A 248 8.95 13.03 -15.54
#